data_AF-A0A085BJM6-F1
#
_entry.id   AF-A0A085BJM6-F1
#
_cell.length_a   1.000
_cell.length_b   1.000
_cell.length_c   1.000
_cell.angle_alpha   90.00
_cell.angle_beta   90.00
_cell.angle_gamma   90.00
#
_symmetry.space_group_name_H-M   'P 1'
#
loop_
_entity.id
_entity.type
_entity.pdbx_description
1 polymer ?
#
loop_
_entity_poly.entity_id
_entity_poly.type
_entity_poly.pdbx_seq_one_letter_code
_entity_poly.pdbx_strand_id
1 'polypeptide(L)'
;MDITPLGAKYKIREDKGYSDMVRYNTTDEDLLFFDGYNFSGSLDDSNSLFENSLSFFKEIGNNKIEAYKILITTSSEATKFEEMLVEKLGKTDFYYQKTDFTFRIWNAEGKTYFFETNSSGEYNGKKFKSCDLFVVDSKNRFFINFASAGGFQYYGDYLHEKDKPENTGKKFTYRDFIDQREKEDGKDSYFLKNYVK
;
A
#
# COMPACT_ATOMS: atom_id res chain seq x y z
N MET A 1 -3.31 -12.95 12.37
CA MET A 1 -3.99 -12.42 13.59
C MET A 1 -5.48 -12.70 13.46
N ASP A 2 -6.22 -12.99 14.54
CA ASP A 2 -7.70 -13.09 14.50
C ASP A 2 -8.31 -11.70 14.81
N ILE A 3 -9.41 -11.34 14.15
CA ILE A 3 -10.09 -10.04 14.31
C ILE A 3 -10.99 -10.00 15.55
N THR A 4 -11.46 -11.15 16.05
CA THR A 4 -12.42 -11.21 17.17
C THR A 4 -11.93 -10.48 18.43
N PRO A 5 -10.67 -10.62 18.88
CA PRO A 5 -10.16 -9.86 20.03
C PRO A 5 -10.16 -8.35 19.82
N LEU A 6 -9.91 -7.89 18.58
CA LEU A 6 -9.93 -6.46 18.24
C LEU A 6 -11.35 -5.92 18.23
N GLY A 7 -12.32 -6.67 17.68
CA GLY A 7 -13.73 -6.27 17.66
C GLY A 7 -14.39 -6.20 19.03
N ALA A 8 -13.82 -6.83 20.05
CA ALA A 8 -14.28 -6.72 21.44
C ALA A 8 -13.85 -5.40 22.12
N LYS A 9 -12.74 -4.80 21.66
CA LYS A 9 -12.16 -3.58 22.25
C LYS A 9 -12.48 -2.33 21.43
N TYR A 10 -12.50 -2.44 20.11
CA TYR A 10 -12.55 -1.32 19.18
C TYR A 10 -13.80 -1.35 18.32
N LYS A 11 -14.24 -0.17 17.87
CA LYS A 11 -15.37 -0.06 16.94
C LYS A 11 -14.94 -0.46 15.54
N ILE A 12 -15.15 -1.73 15.20
CA ILE A 12 -14.80 -2.31 13.90
C ILE A 12 -16.09 -2.65 13.13
N ARG A 13 -16.18 -2.17 11.88
CA ARG A 13 -17.29 -2.46 10.97
C ARG A 13 -16.84 -3.47 9.91
N GLU A 14 -17.60 -4.55 9.77
CA GLU A 14 -17.38 -5.52 8.70
C GLU A 14 -18.04 -5.04 7.40
N ASP A 15 -17.31 -5.13 6.30
CA ASP A 15 -17.77 -4.86 4.95
C ASP A 15 -17.56 -6.10 4.07
N LYS A 16 -18.67 -6.63 3.55
CA LYS A 16 -18.74 -7.83 2.72
C LYS A 16 -18.84 -7.52 1.23
N GLY A 17 -18.43 -6.33 0.80
CA GLY A 17 -18.50 -5.89 -0.60
C GLY A 17 -17.58 -6.63 -1.60
N TYR A 18 -16.75 -7.57 -1.14
CA TYR A 18 -15.78 -8.29 -1.98
C TYR A 18 -16.13 -9.78 -2.09
N SER A 19 -15.95 -10.36 -3.28
CA SER A 19 -16.31 -11.77 -3.58
C SER A 19 -15.45 -12.79 -2.86
N ASP A 20 -14.17 -12.46 -2.58
CA ASP A 20 -13.16 -13.42 -2.14
C ASP A 20 -12.46 -13.01 -0.83
N MET A 21 -12.83 -11.85 -0.26
CA MET A 21 -12.24 -11.35 0.98
C MET A 21 -13.27 -10.62 1.85
N VAL A 22 -12.95 -10.51 3.13
CA VAL A 22 -13.71 -9.69 4.08
C VAL A 22 -12.84 -8.51 4.51
N ARG A 23 -13.43 -7.32 4.51
CA ARG A 23 -12.79 -6.10 5.01
C ARG A 23 -13.39 -5.71 6.36
N TYR A 24 -12.53 -5.39 7.32
CA TYR A 24 -12.92 -4.87 8.63
C TYR A 24 -12.35 -3.47 8.79
N ASN A 25 -13.20 -2.45 8.83
CA ASN A 25 -12.78 -1.05 8.85
C ASN A 25 -12.99 -0.40 10.23
N THR A 26 -12.08 0.49 10.61
CA THR A 26 -12.16 1.26 11.84
C THR A 26 -11.54 2.64 11.67
N THR A 27 -12.06 3.59 12.44
CA THR A 27 -11.55 4.96 12.57
C THR A 27 -11.19 5.26 14.03
N ASP A 28 -11.02 4.21 14.83
CA ASP A 28 -10.64 4.29 16.23
C ASP A 28 -9.23 4.88 16.39
N GLU A 29 -9.13 5.95 17.16
CA GLU A 29 -7.91 6.74 17.33
C GLU A 29 -6.76 5.90 17.90
N ASP A 30 -7.05 4.99 18.83
CA ASP A 30 -6.05 4.11 19.45
C ASP A 30 -5.37 3.20 18.42
N LEU A 31 -6.09 2.83 17.36
CA LEU A 31 -5.58 1.98 16.27
C LEU A 31 -4.87 2.77 15.17
N LEU A 32 -5.03 4.09 15.15
CA LEU A 32 -4.31 5.02 14.27
C LEU A 32 -3.13 5.70 14.96
N PHE A 33 -2.86 5.34 16.22
CA PHE A 33 -1.68 5.76 16.95
C PHE A 33 -0.56 4.74 16.79
N PHE A 34 0.52 5.10 16.10
CA PHE A 34 1.69 4.26 15.98
C PHE A 34 2.96 5.09 15.88
N ASP A 35 4.04 4.56 16.46
CA ASP A 35 5.35 5.21 16.49
C ASP A 35 5.38 6.61 17.16
N GLY A 36 4.49 6.84 18.12
CA GLY A 36 4.36 8.14 18.78
C GLY A 36 3.59 9.19 17.97
N TYR A 37 3.09 8.83 16.78
CA TYR A 37 2.26 9.69 15.94
C TYR A 37 0.81 9.25 16.01
N ASN A 38 -0.08 10.25 16.05
CA ASN A 38 -1.53 10.06 15.91
C ASN A 38 -1.93 10.44 14.49
N PHE A 39 -2.47 9.47 13.74
CA PHE A 39 -2.96 9.68 12.38
C PHE A 39 -4.49 9.66 12.30
N SER A 40 -5.21 9.78 13.42
CA SER A 40 -6.65 10.00 13.40
C SER A 40 -7.00 11.39 12.86
N GLY A 41 -8.25 11.55 12.40
CA GLY A 41 -8.75 12.81 11.85
C GLY A 41 -9.57 12.62 10.59
N SER A 42 -10.13 13.73 10.10
CA SER A 42 -10.89 13.79 8.85
C SER A 42 -10.59 15.08 8.12
N LEU A 43 -10.67 15.05 6.79
CA LEU A 43 -10.71 16.28 5.98
C LEU A 43 -12.03 17.04 6.19
N ASP A 44 -13.10 16.30 6.49
CA ASP A 44 -14.45 16.79 6.75
C ASP A 44 -15.18 15.87 7.72
N ASP A 45 -15.39 16.33 8.94
CA ASP A 45 -16.06 15.57 10.01
C ASP A 45 -17.51 15.22 9.69
N SER A 46 -18.12 15.88 8.70
CA SER A 46 -19.48 15.57 8.25
C SER A 46 -19.54 14.43 7.22
N ASN A 47 -18.39 14.00 6.69
CA ASN A 47 -18.31 13.03 5.61
C ASN A 47 -17.29 11.92 5.89
N SER A 48 -17.81 10.76 6.27
CA SER A 48 -17.02 9.56 6.58
C SER A 48 -16.11 9.04 5.46
N LEU A 49 -16.30 9.49 4.21
CA LEU A 49 -15.39 9.14 3.11
C LEU A 49 -14.01 9.81 3.24
N PHE A 50 -13.92 10.86 4.05
CA PHE A 50 -12.69 11.59 4.29
C PHE A 50 -12.10 11.34 5.68
N GLU A 51 -12.58 10.32 6.41
CA GLU A 51 -11.96 9.92 7.67
C GLU A 51 -10.70 9.08 7.42
N ASN A 52 -9.63 9.39 8.15
CA ASN A 52 -8.46 8.52 8.23
C ASN A 52 -8.90 7.18 8.84
N SER A 53 -8.43 6.07 8.27
CA SER A 53 -8.95 4.76 8.64
C SER A 53 -7.92 3.64 8.54
N LEU A 54 -8.17 2.59 9.33
CA LEU A 54 -7.45 1.33 9.28
C LEU A 54 -8.43 0.22 8.86
N SER A 55 -8.07 -0.50 7.82
CA SER A 55 -8.81 -1.67 7.34
C SER A 55 -7.98 -2.93 7.51
N PHE A 56 -8.55 -4.00 8.04
CA PHE A 56 -7.97 -5.34 8.07
C PHE A 56 -8.64 -6.23 7.05
N PHE A 57 -7.86 -7.13 6.43
CA PHE A 57 -8.34 -8.00 5.36
C PHE A 57 -8.01 -9.46 5.65
N LYS A 58 -8.95 -10.33 5.31
CA LYS A 58 -8.76 -11.78 5.28
C LYS A 58 -9.44 -12.38 4.06
N GLU A 59 -8.92 -13.47 3.55
CA GLU A 59 -9.59 -14.28 2.53
C GLU A 59 -10.84 -14.98 3.11
N ILE A 60 -11.89 -15.14 2.31
CA ILE A 60 -13.07 -15.90 2.75
C ILE A 60 -12.67 -17.36 2.99
N GLY A 61 -13.10 -17.92 4.13
CA GLY A 61 -12.70 -19.26 4.56
C GLY A 61 -11.38 -19.30 5.34
N ASN A 62 -10.59 -18.21 5.33
CA ASN A 62 -9.47 -18.01 6.23
C ASN A 62 -9.89 -17.10 7.39
N ASN A 63 -9.54 -17.46 8.62
CA ASN A 63 -9.82 -16.63 9.80
C ASN A 63 -8.64 -15.74 10.21
N LYS A 64 -7.54 -15.79 9.47
CA LYS A 64 -6.37 -14.95 9.73
C LYS A 64 -6.48 -13.66 8.92
N ILE A 65 -6.27 -12.53 9.60
CA ILE A 65 -5.88 -11.27 8.97
C ILE A 65 -4.49 -11.45 8.35
N GLU A 66 -4.41 -11.19 7.06
CA GLU A 66 -3.23 -11.41 6.21
C GLU A 66 -2.76 -10.13 5.52
N ALA A 67 -3.60 -9.10 5.51
CA ALA A 67 -3.25 -7.76 5.07
C ALA A 67 -3.97 -6.69 5.89
N TYR A 68 -3.42 -5.47 5.90
CA TYR A 68 -4.09 -4.30 6.44
C TYR A 68 -3.78 -3.06 5.58
N LYS A 69 -4.70 -2.10 5.56
CA LYS A 69 -4.60 -0.84 4.83
C LYS A 69 -4.78 0.33 5.78
N ILE A 70 -3.86 1.28 5.73
CA ILE A 70 -4.02 2.59 6.37
C ILE A 70 -4.36 3.58 5.25
N LEU A 71 -5.42 4.36 5.43
CA LEU A 71 -5.81 5.46 4.56
C LEU A 71 -5.72 6.77 5.34
N ILE A 72 -4.97 7.73 4.81
CA ILE A 72 -4.87 9.08 5.37
C ILE A 72 -5.29 10.08 4.29
N THR A 73 -6.30 10.89 4.60
CA THR A 73 -6.93 11.85 3.69
C THR A 73 -6.57 13.29 4.03
N THR A 74 -5.94 13.54 5.18
CA THR A 74 -5.51 14.86 5.62
C THR A 74 -4.06 15.14 5.20
N SER A 75 -3.82 16.28 4.53
CA SER A 75 -2.53 16.59 3.90
C SER A 75 -1.33 16.59 4.86
N SER A 76 -1.52 17.13 6.08
CA SER A 76 -0.46 17.20 7.10
C SER A 76 -0.05 15.81 7.57
N GLU A 77 -1.02 14.95 7.84
CA GLU A 77 -0.81 13.60 8.34
C GLU A 77 -0.27 12.71 7.23
N ALA A 78 -0.74 12.88 5.99
CA ALA A 78 -0.25 12.13 4.85
C ALA A 78 1.25 12.41 4.59
N THR A 79 1.68 13.67 4.77
CA THR A 79 3.09 14.06 4.64
C THR A 79 3.93 13.48 5.77
N LYS A 80 3.50 13.64 7.04
CA LYS A 80 4.18 13.06 8.20
C LYS A 80 4.31 11.54 8.09
N PHE A 81 3.27 10.87 7.61
CA PHE A 81 3.25 9.41 7.45
C PHE A 81 4.23 8.96 6.36
N GLU A 82 4.29 9.66 5.23
CA GLU A 82 5.29 9.39 4.19
C GLU A 82 6.73 9.51 4.73
N GLU A 83 7.02 10.60 5.44
CA GLU A 83 8.35 10.84 6.05
C GLU A 83 8.71 9.74 7.04
N MET A 84 7.78 9.39 7.93
CA MET A 84 7.95 8.31 8.90
C MET A 84 8.23 6.95 8.23
N LEU A 85 7.53 6.63 7.14
CA LEU A 85 7.79 5.39 6.40
C LEU A 85 9.18 5.37 5.76
N VAL A 86 9.62 6.48 5.17
CA VAL A 86 10.97 6.59 4.58
C VAL A 86 12.05 6.48 5.65
N GLU A 87 11.87 7.12 6.80
CA GLU A 87 12.81 7.03 7.93
C GLU A 87 12.93 5.59 8.44
N LYS A 88 11.81 4.87 8.57
CA LYS A 88 11.79 3.51 9.12
C LYS A 88 12.20 2.43 8.15
N LEU A 89 11.72 2.49 6.91
CA LEU A 89 11.91 1.43 5.92
C LEU A 89 13.10 1.71 4.99
N GLY A 90 13.64 2.93 5.00
CA GLY A 90 14.79 3.32 4.19
C GLY A 90 14.48 3.38 2.70
N LYS A 91 15.45 2.98 1.87
CA LYS A 91 15.32 3.00 0.41
C LYS A 91 14.26 1.99 -0.06
N THR A 92 13.42 2.42 -0.98
CA THR A 92 12.41 1.59 -1.65
C THR A 92 13.02 0.57 -2.60
N ASP A 93 12.34 -0.57 -2.76
CA ASP A 93 12.65 -1.55 -3.81
C ASP A 93 12.05 -1.15 -5.16
N PHE A 94 10.90 -0.47 -5.12
CA PHE A 94 10.13 0.00 -6.27
C PHE A 94 9.74 1.46 -6.03
N TYR A 95 9.96 2.34 -7.00
CA TYR A 95 9.51 3.72 -6.89
C TYR A 95 9.19 4.32 -8.26
N TYR A 96 7.92 4.67 -8.45
CA TYR A 96 7.46 5.48 -9.57
C TYR A 96 6.88 6.80 -9.10
N GLN A 97 7.16 7.87 -9.84
CA GLN A 97 6.66 9.22 -9.58
C GLN A 97 6.01 9.81 -10.84
N LYS A 98 4.68 9.81 -10.86
CA LYS A 98 3.85 10.53 -11.84
C LYS A 98 3.49 11.90 -11.25
N THR A 99 3.05 12.85 -12.08
CA THR A 99 2.82 14.25 -11.69
C THR A 99 2.18 14.44 -10.32
N ASP A 100 1.03 13.79 -10.08
CA ASP A 100 0.28 13.90 -8.83
C ASP A 100 0.28 12.62 -7.99
N PHE A 101 0.97 11.57 -8.44
CA PHE A 101 0.94 10.26 -7.82
C PHE A 101 2.35 9.70 -7.60
N THR A 102 2.57 9.13 -6.43
CA THR A 102 3.76 8.31 -6.18
C THR A 102 3.35 6.91 -5.79
N PHE A 103 4.14 5.93 -6.23
CA PHE A 103 3.94 4.52 -5.95
C PHE A 103 5.27 3.97 -5.45
N ARG A 104 5.30 3.52 -4.20
CA ARG A 104 6.50 3.01 -3.55
C ARG A 104 6.24 1.62 -2.98
N ILE A 105 7.22 0.74 -3.08
CA ILE A 105 7.18 -0.56 -2.41
C ILE A 105 8.45 -0.77 -1.59
N TRP A 106 8.26 -1.27 -0.37
CA TRP A 106 9.32 -1.84 0.46
C TRP A 106 9.03 -3.31 0.74
N ASN A 107 10.07 -4.13 0.79
CA ASN A 107 10.01 -5.52 1.26
C ASN A 107 10.89 -5.63 2.51
N ALA A 108 10.26 -5.76 3.67
CA ALA A 108 10.96 -5.82 4.94
C ALA A 108 10.26 -6.79 5.89
N GLU A 109 11.04 -7.59 6.63
CA GLU A 109 10.53 -8.45 7.71
C GLU A 109 9.41 -9.43 7.28
N GLY A 110 9.47 -9.94 6.05
CA GLY A 110 8.46 -10.84 5.49
C GLY A 110 7.13 -10.15 5.13
N LYS A 111 7.13 -8.81 5.06
CA LYS A 111 6.02 -7.98 4.63
C LYS A 111 6.38 -7.23 3.34
N THR A 112 5.36 -6.99 2.53
CA THR A 112 5.43 -6.08 1.38
C THR A 112 4.51 -4.90 1.64
N TYR A 113 5.07 -3.70 1.53
CA TYR A 113 4.43 -2.42 1.85
C TYR A 113 4.14 -1.68 0.56
N PHE A 114 2.88 -1.62 0.11
CA PHE A 114 2.46 -0.87 -1.08
C PHE A 114 1.98 0.50 -0.64
N PHE A 115 2.71 1.55 -0.99
CA PHE A 115 2.39 2.91 -0.58
C PHE A 115 2.11 3.80 -1.78
N GLU A 116 0.94 4.40 -1.77
CA GLU A 116 0.50 5.37 -2.78
C GLU A 116 0.29 6.73 -2.12
N THR A 117 0.72 7.79 -2.81
CA THR A 117 0.30 9.16 -2.48
C THR A 117 -0.48 9.75 -3.64
N ASN A 118 -1.52 10.52 -3.36
CA ASN A 118 -2.28 11.27 -4.34
C ASN A 118 -2.35 12.75 -3.95
N SER A 119 -1.79 13.62 -4.78
CA SER A 119 -1.79 15.09 -4.61
C SER A 119 -2.78 15.81 -5.54
N SER A 120 -3.60 15.06 -6.29
CA SER A 120 -4.64 15.59 -7.18
C SER A 120 -5.99 15.81 -6.48
N GLY A 121 -6.11 15.43 -5.20
CA GLY A 121 -7.37 15.52 -4.46
C GLY A 121 -7.87 16.96 -4.36
N GLU A 122 -9.17 17.17 -4.59
CA GLU A 122 -9.85 18.45 -4.37
C GLU A 122 -11.20 18.21 -3.69
N TYR A 123 -11.47 18.95 -2.62
CA TYR A 123 -12.74 18.92 -1.89
C TYR A 123 -13.15 20.34 -1.50
N ASN A 124 -14.39 20.74 -1.79
CA ASN A 124 -14.90 22.09 -1.57
C ASN A 124 -13.96 23.21 -2.09
N GLY A 125 -13.36 23.00 -3.27
CA GLY A 125 -12.43 23.95 -3.90
C GLY A 125 -11.04 24.02 -3.27
N LYS A 126 -10.74 23.14 -2.29
CA LYS A 126 -9.44 23.06 -1.63
C LYS A 126 -8.71 21.80 -2.06
N LYS A 127 -7.48 21.97 -2.53
CA LYS A 127 -6.60 20.83 -2.83
C LYS A 127 -6.15 20.14 -1.54
N PHE A 128 -6.05 18.82 -1.58
CA PHE A 128 -5.51 18.04 -0.49
C PHE A 128 -4.65 16.88 -1.02
N LYS A 129 -3.73 16.43 -0.16
CA LYS A 129 -2.92 15.24 -0.39
C LYS A 129 -3.46 14.12 0.48
N SER A 130 -3.67 12.96 -0.12
CA SER A 130 -3.92 11.72 0.59
C SER A 130 -2.79 10.72 0.36
N CYS A 131 -2.74 9.71 1.22
CA CYS A 131 -1.93 8.54 0.98
C CYS A 131 -2.62 7.30 1.51
N ASP A 132 -2.20 6.15 0.98
CA ASP A 132 -2.56 4.88 1.54
C ASP A 132 -1.41 3.90 1.54
N LEU A 133 -1.33 3.12 2.62
CA LEU A 133 -0.37 2.06 2.80
C LEU A 133 -1.12 0.74 2.90
N PHE A 134 -0.92 -0.16 1.96
CA PHE A 134 -1.40 -1.54 2.03
C PHE A 134 -0.26 -2.49 2.35
N VAL A 135 -0.33 -3.15 3.50
CA VAL A 135 0.70 -4.04 4.01
C VAL A 135 0.21 -5.48 3.94
N VAL A 136 1.01 -6.32 3.29
CA VAL A 136 0.66 -7.70 2.99
C VAL A 136 1.78 -8.63 3.50
N ASP A 137 1.44 -9.82 3.99
CA ASP A 137 2.44 -10.89 4.15
C ASP A 137 3.03 -11.25 2.79
N SER A 138 4.36 -11.16 2.62
CA SER A 138 5.02 -11.38 1.33
C SER A 138 4.79 -12.78 0.74
N LYS A 139 4.32 -13.75 1.53
CA LYS A 139 3.95 -15.09 1.06
C LYS A 139 2.50 -15.20 0.59
N ASN A 140 1.62 -14.26 0.97
CA ASN A 140 0.22 -14.30 0.56
C ASN A 140 0.07 -13.76 -0.88
N ARG A 141 0.06 -14.67 -1.85
CA ARG A 141 -0.03 -14.32 -3.28
C ARG A 141 -1.36 -13.69 -3.66
N PHE A 142 -2.46 -14.01 -2.97
CA PHE A 142 -3.76 -13.41 -3.25
C PHE A 142 -3.72 -11.89 -3.04
N PHE A 143 -3.31 -11.44 -1.86
CA PHE A 143 -3.24 -10.02 -1.54
C PHE A 143 -2.10 -9.30 -2.28
N ILE A 144 -0.99 -9.98 -2.57
CA ILE A 144 0.07 -9.41 -3.42
C ILE A 144 -0.45 -9.13 -4.83
N ASN A 145 -1.20 -10.08 -5.43
CA ASN A 145 -1.78 -9.89 -6.76
C ASN A 145 -2.86 -8.82 -6.75
N PHE A 146 -3.69 -8.77 -5.71
CA PHE A 146 -4.68 -7.71 -5.52
C PHE A 146 -4.02 -6.32 -5.42
N ALA A 147 -2.95 -6.20 -4.65
CA ALA A 147 -2.21 -4.95 -4.45
C ALA A 147 -1.43 -4.51 -5.69
N SER A 148 -0.92 -5.47 -6.46
CA SER A 148 -0.09 -5.22 -7.66
C SER A 148 -0.93 -4.83 -8.89
N ALA A 149 -2.19 -4.45 -8.72
CA ALA A 149 -3.02 -3.90 -9.78
C ALA A 149 -2.81 -2.37 -9.93
N GLY A 150 -3.32 -1.79 -11.03
CA GLY A 150 -3.35 -0.33 -11.22
C GLY A 150 -1.97 0.33 -11.14
N GLY A 151 -1.79 1.22 -10.16
CA GLY A 151 -0.55 1.98 -9.95
C GLY A 151 0.71 1.12 -9.72
N PHE A 152 0.53 -0.11 -9.25
CA PHE A 152 1.62 -1.06 -8.95
C PHE A 152 1.78 -2.17 -10.00
N GLN A 153 1.12 -2.07 -11.16
CA GLN A 153 1.15 -3.11 -12.19
C GLN A 153 2.57 -3.56 -12.58
N TYR A 154 3.52 -2.63 -12.66
CA TYR A 154 4.91 -2.95 -13.04
C TYR A 154 5.63 -3.78 -11.97
N TYR A 155 5.18 -3.74 -10.72
CA TYR A 155 5.65 -4.65 -9.70
C TYR A 155 5.08 -6.06 -9.90
N GLY A 156 3.83 -6.18 -10.34
CA GLY A 156 3.24 -7.46 -10.76
C GLY A 156 4.00 -8.08 -11.93
N ASP A 157 4.36 -7.28 -12.93
CA ASP A 157 5.20 -7.74 -14.06
C ASP A 157 6.57 -8.25 -13.60
N TYR A 158 7.19 -7.54 -12.64
CA TYR A 158 8.43 -7.99 -12.00
C TYR A 158 8.24 -9.32 -11.27
N LEU A 159 7.17 -9.48 -10.48
CA LEU A 159 6.93 -10.71 -9.74
C LEU A 159 6.74 -11.90 -10.71
N HIS A 160 6.02 -11.69 -11.82
CA HIS A 160 5.88 -12.70 -12.86
C HIS A 160 7.24 -13.08 -13.47
N GLU A 161 8.10 -12.11 -13.78
CA GLU A 161 9.45 -12.35 -14.29
C GLU A 161 10.34 -13.06 -13.27
N LYS A 162 10.23 -12.69 -11.99
CA LYS A 162 10.97 -13.30 -10.87
C LYS A 162 10.62 -14.77 -10.65
N ASP A 163 9.35 -15.13 -10.84
CA ASP A 163 8.84 -16.48 -10.64
C ASP A 163 9.17 -17.43 -11.83
N LYS A 164 9.80 -16.93 -12.91
CA LYS A 164 10.27 -17.78 -14.01
C LYS A 164 11.39 -18.73 -13.57
N PRO A 165 11.51 -19.94 -14.16
CA PRO A 165 12.53 -20.92 -13.79
C PRO A 165 13.98 -20.39 -13.83
N GLU A 166 14.30 -19.53 -14.80
CA GLU A 166 15.61 -18.93 -14.97
C GLU A 166 15.98 -17.94 -13.85
N ASN A 167 15.00 -17.39 -13.13
CA ASN A 167 15.17 -16.41 -12.05
C ASN A 167 14.88 -17.00 -10.67
N THR A 168 14.20 -18.14 -10.62
CA THR A 168 13.85 -18.85 -9.38
C THR A 168 15.10 -19.25 -8.60
N GLY A 169 15.13 -18.94 -7.30
CA GLY A 169 16.26 -19.24 -6.42
C GLY A 169 17.46 -18.28 -6.56
N LYS A 170 17.40 -17.33 -7.51
CA LYS A 170 18.39 -16.24 -7.63
C LYS A 170 17.91 -15.02 -6.87
N LYS A 171 18.87 -14.20 -6.43
CA LYS A 171 18.58 -12.83 -5.96
C LYS A 171 18.26 -11.97 -7.18
N PHE A 172 16.99 -11.94 -7.58
CA PHE A 172 16.47 -11.12 -8.66
C PHE A 172 15.62 -9.98 -8.08
N THR A 173 16.18 -8.79 -8.08
CA THR A 173 15.58 -7.57 -7.52
C THR A 173 14.76 -6.82 -8.56
N TYR A 174 13.95 -5.86 -8.13
CA TYR A 174 13.24 -4.98 -9.06
C TYR A 174 14.22 -4.16 -9.92
N ARG A 175 15.38 -3.80 -9.37
CA ARG A 175 16.42 -3.11 -10.13
C ARG A 175 16.97 -3.97 -11.27
N ASP A 176 17.19 -5.26 -11.01
CA ASP A 176 17.63 -6.20 -12.05
C ASP A 176 16.60 -6.32 -13.18
N PHE A 177 15.31 -6.31 -12.82
CA PHE A 177 14.22 -6.28 -13.80
C PHE A 177 14.24 -4.99 -14.64
N ILE A 178 14.41 -3.83 -14.02
CA ILE A 178 14.54 -2.56 -14.76
C ILE A 178 15.74 -2.58 -15.71
N ASP A 179 16.90 -3.07 -15.25
CA ASP A 179 18.11 -3.12 -16.06
C ASP A 179 17.97 -4.13 -17.22
N GLN A 180 17.26 -5.24 -17.00
CA GLN A 180 16.87 -6.18 -18.06
C GLN A 180 15.97 -5.48 -19.10
N ARG A 181 14.93 -4.77 -18.67
CA ARG A 181 14.01 -4.06 -19.58
C ARG A 181 14.68 -2.94 -20.35
N GLU A 182 15.59 -2.18 -19.73
CA GLU A 182 16.40 -1.17 -20.42
C GLU A 182 17.27 -1.80 -21.53
N LYS A 183 17.78 -3.02 -21.30
CA LYS A 183 18.59 -3.74 -22.29
C LYS A 183 17.77 -4.32 -23.43
N GLU A 184 16.57 -4.85 -23.14
CA GLU A 184 15.69 -5.51 -24.12
C GLU A 184 14.94 -4.49 -24.98
N ASP A 185 14.34 -3.48 -24.36
CA ASP A 185 13.44 -2.52 -25.02
C ASP A 185 14.14 -1.19 -25.36
N GLY A 186 15.32 -0.93 -24.79
CA GLY A 186 16.01 0.35 -24.86
C GLY A 186 15.52 1.37 -23.82
N LYS A 187 16.03 2.61 -23.94
CA LYS A 187 15.76 3.70 -22.98
C LYS A 187 14.31 4.22 -22.99
N ASP A 188 13.57 3.92 -24.04
CA ASP A 188 12.16 4.30 -24.20
C ASP A 188 11.20 3.26 -23.60
N SER A 189 11.72 2.23 -22.90
CA SER A 189 10.90 1.23 -22.22
C SER A 189 9.87 1.91 -21.32
N TYR A 190 8.62 1.43 -21.38
CA TYR A 190 7.56 1.93 -20.53
C TYR A 190 7.83 1.69 -19.04
N PHE A 191 8.64 0.68 -18.71
CA PHE A 191 9.11 0.43 -17.34
C PHE A 191 10.07 1.50 -16.84
N LEU A 192 10.80 2.19 -17.71
CA LEU A 192 11.71 3.26 -17.29
C LEU A 192 10.96 4.58 -17.08
N LYS A 193 9.80 4.73 -17.71
CA LYS A 193 9.00 5.95 -17.62
C LYS A 193 8.55 6.19 -16.18
N ASN A 194 8.97 7.33 -15.63
CA ASN A 194 8.67 7.76 -14.25
C ASN A 194 9.30 6.88 -13.15
N TYR A 195 10.16 5.93 -13.50
CA TYR A 195 10.90 5.14 -12.50
C TYR A 195 11.99 6.01 -11.85
N VAL A 196 12.07 5.95 -10.52
CA VAL A 196 13.08 6.65 -9.72
C VAL A 196 14.17 5.65 -9.34
N LYS A 197 15.40 5.91 -9.82
CA LYS A 197 16.58 5.03 -9.63
C LYS A 197 17.14 5.09 -8.19
#